data_AF-A0A497FRG9-F1
#
_entry.id   AF-A0A497FRG9-F1
#
_cell.length_a   1.000
_cell.length_b   1.000
_cell.length_c   1.000
_cell.angle_alpha   90.00
_cell.angle_beta   90.00
_cell.angle_gamma   90.00
#
_symmetry.space_group_name_H-M   'P 1'
#
loop_
_entity.id
_entity.type
_entity.pdbx_description
1 polymer ?
#
loop_
_entity_poly.entity_id
_entity_poly.type
_entity_poly.pdbx_seq_one_letter_code
_entity_poly.pdbx_strand_id
1 'polypeptide(L)'
;MRRERTRKTIKPIHALGFFNVHEDGFIVENIVFDYYDPGRVYWSKFTAGTLEEEIEAMRQNMQEFLREEKTIINGETVVPRVLGADMVFRTPRYPSLILFISFKGKLREGENVYENIYEETVSEYPYEFYWFFPEGFKINEVIVDGDFTIEDNILMVWVSKGTKIKGYEKIVFKSTHRIR
;
A
#
# COMPACT_ATOMS: atom_id res chain seq x y z
N MET A 1 -18.42 -14.87 23.00
CA MET A 1 -17.97 -13.94 24.08
C MET A 1 -16.45 -13.83 24.26
N ARG A 2 -15.66 -14.91 24.40
CA ARG A 2 -14.19 -14.78 24.60
C ARG A 2 -13.42 -14.37 23.32
N ARG A 3 -13.82 -14.84 22.14
CA ARG A 3 -13.19 -14.51 20.83
C ARG A 3 -13.32 -13.03 20.42
N GLU A 4 -14.44 -12.38 20.70
CA GLU A 4 -14.63 -10.94 20.40
C GLU A 4 -13.85 -10.01 21.34
N ARG A 5 -13.64 -10.41 22.60
CA ARG A 5 -12.83 -9.62 23.55
C ARG A 5 -11.34 -9.62 23.19
N THR A 6 -10.82 -10.68 22.57
CA THR A 6 -9.40 -10.76 22.17
C THR A 6 -9.09 -9.98 20.89
N ARG A 7 -10.03 -9.91 19.92
CA ARG A 7 -9.86 -9.04 18.74
C ARG A 7 -9.86 -7.55 19.10
N LYS A 8 -10.62 -7.15 20.13
CA LYS A 8 -10.64 -5.76 20.65
C LYS A 8 -9.30 -5.25 21.22
N THR A 9 -8.29 -6.10 21.38
CA THR A 9 -6.97 -5.69 21.89
C THR A 9 -5.89 -5.53 20.83
N ILE A 10 -6.10 -6.09 19.62
CA ILE A 10 -5.15 -5.94 18.53
C ILE A 10 -5.37 -4.57 17.90
N LYS A 11 -4.31 -3.79 17.74
CA LYS A 11 -4.41 -2.42 17.19
C LYS A 11 -3.41 -2.25 16.06
N PRO A 12 -3.82 -1.74 14.90
CA PRO A 12 -2.85 -1.22 13.94
C PRO A 12 -2.14 -0.03 14.60
N ILE A 13 -0.83 0.04 14.41
CA ILE A 13 0.01 1.09 15.01
C ILE A 13 0.70 1.93 13.94
N HIS A 14 0.94 1.35 12.76
CA HIS A 14 1.65 1.99 11.67
C HIS A 14 1.44 1.22 10.35
N ALA A 15 1.64 1.88 9.21
CA ALA A 15 1.75 1.20 7.93
C ALA A 15 2.82 1.82 7.01
N LEU A 16 3.37 0.99 6.12
CA LEU A 16 4.34 1.37 5.09
C LEU A 16 3.88 0.89 3.72
N GLY A 17 3.91 1.75 2.71
CA GLY A 17 3.71 1.38 1.31
C GLY A 17 4.97 1.59 0.47
N PHE A 18 5.34 0.63 -0.36
CA PHE A 18 6.45 0.76 -1.31
C PHE A 18 5.97 0.43 -2.72
N PHE A 19 5.93 1.43 -3.59
CA PHE A 19 5.54 1.32 -4.99
C PHE A 19 6.78 1.40 -5.88
N ASN A 20 7.08 0.31 -6.58
CA ASN A 20 8.20 0.23 -7.51
C ASN A 20 7.64 0.25 -8.93
N VAL A 21 7.89 1.34 -9.64
CA VAL A 21 7.45 1.53 -11.03
C VAL A 21 8.53 1.01 -11.96
N HIS A 22 8.14 0.15 -12.89
CA HIS A 22 9.01 -0.35 -13.96
C HIS A 22 8.80 0.46 -15.24
N GLU A 23 9.81 0.47 -16.11
CA GLU A 23 9.79 1.23 -17.37
C GLU A 23 8.67 0.81 -18.32
N ASP A 24 8.24 -0.46 -18.24
CA ASP A 24 7.16 -1.03 -19.06
C ASP A 24 5.76 -0.75 -18.47
N GLY A 25 5.68 0.02 -17.39
CA GLY A 25 4.43 0.35 -16.69
C GLY A 25 3.94 -0.71 -15.72
N PHE A 26 4.70 -1.78 -15.48
CA PHE A 26 4.44 -2.69 -14.38
C PHE A 26 4.76 -2.02 -13.04
N ILE A 27 3.90 -2.19 -12.05
CA ILE A 27 4.07 -1.62 -10.72
C ILE A 27 3.98 -2.75 -9.71
N VAL A 28 4.99 -2.83 -8.84
CA VAL A 28 5.01 -3.73 -7.68
C VAL A 28 4.83 -2.91 -6.42
N GLU A 29 3.79 -3.23 -5.68
CA GLU A 29 3.45 -2.60 -4.42
C GLU A 29 3.67 -3.59 -3.27
N ASN A 30 4.34 -3.14 -2.22
CA ASN A 30 4.44 -3.86 -0.96
C ASN A 30 3.85 -3.00 0.15
N ILE A 31 2.80 -3.49 0.80
CA ILE A 31 2.21 -2.82 1.96
C ILE A 31 2.56 -3.61 3.21
N VAL A 32 3.01 -2.93 4.25
CA VAL A 32 3.26 -3.49 5.57
C VAL A 32 2.31 -2.83 6.56
N PHE A 33 1.52 -3.63 7.27
CA PHE A 33 0.71 -3.17 8.40
C PHE A 33 1.31 -3.70 9.69
N ASP A 34 1.70 -2.80 10.58
CA ASP A 34 2.22 -3.14 11.90
C ASP A 34 1.11 -3.14 12.93
N TYR A 35 1.10 -4.17 13.77
CA TYR A 35 0.12 -4.35 14.82
C TYR A 35 0.77 -4.43 16.20
N TYR A 36 0.05 -3.94 17.21
CA TYR A 36 0.27 -4.31 18.60
C TYR A 36 -0.76 -5.38 18.99
N ASP A 37 -0.29 -6.59 19.28
CA ASP A 37 -1.07 -7.74 19.72
C ASP A 37 -0.61 -8.18 21.14
N PRO A 38 -1.10 -7.52 22.21
CA PRO A 38 -0.69 -7.86 23.58
C PRO A 38 -1.08 -9.29 23.97
N GLY A 39 -2.15 -9.81 23.36
CA GLY A 39 -2.67 -11.16 23.58
C GLY A 39 -1.84 -12.24 22.88
N ARG A 40 -0.93 -11.87 21.97
CA ARG A 40 -0.13 -12.80 21.16
C ARG A 40 -1.00 -13.79 20.39
N VAL A 41 -2.16 -13.33 19.92
CA VAL A 41 -3.12 -14.13 19.16
C VAL A 41 -2.48 -14.66 17.88
N TYR A 42 -1.85 -13.79 17.08
CA TYR A 42 -1.22 -14.21 15.83
C TYR A 42 -0.03 -15.14 16.10
N TRP A 43 0.77 -14.84 17.13
CA TRP A 43 1.88 -15.72 17.52
C TRP A 43 1.40 -17.10 17.97
N SER A 44 0.30 -17.16 18.73
CA SER A 44 -0.27 -18.43 19.16
C SER A 44 -0.73 -19.26 17.96
N LYS A 45 -1.36 -18.63 16.96
CA LYS A 45 -1.74 -19.28 15.70
C LYS A 45 -0.52 -19.76 14.91
N PHE A 46 0.54 -18.94 14.84
CA PHE A 46 1.82 -19.31 14.22
C PHE A 46 2.38 -20.59 14.84
N THR A 47 2.52 -20.62 16.17
CA THR A 47 3.05 -21.80 16.88
C THR A 47 2.15 -23.03 16.76
N ALA A 48 0.85 -22.84 16.53
CA ALA A 48 -0.11 -23.92 16.33
C ALA A 48 -0.23 -24.36 14.86
N GLY A 49 0.45 -23.71 13.91
CA GLY A 49 0.36 -24.01 12.48
C GLY A 49 -0.97 -23.63 11.82
N THR A 50 -1.71 -22.67 12.39
CA THR A 50 -3.06 -22.26 11.92
C THR A 50 -3.11 -20.78 11.50
N LEU A 51 -1.96 -20.14 11.33
CA LEU A 51 -1.88 -18.73 10.95
C LEU A 51 -2.30 -18.49 9.49
N GLU A 52 -2.02 -19.44 8.61
CA GLU A 52 -2.28 -19.35 7.16
C GLU A 52 -3.73 -18.96 6.85
N GLU A 53 -4.69 -19.53 7.56
CA GLU A 53 -6.13 -19.24 7.37
C GLU A 53 -6.46 -17.76 7.65
N GLU A 54 -5.78 -17.14 8.62
CA GLU A 54 -5.98 -15.72 8.94
C GLU A 54 -5.29 -14.82 7.91
N ILE A 55 -4.09 -15.19 7.45
CA ILE A 55 -3.36 -14.48 6.40
C ILE A 55 -4.19 -14.49 5.10
N GLU A 56 -4.75 -15.64 4.73
CA GLU A 56 -5.59 -15.75 3.52
C GLU A 56 -6.86 -14.90 3.63
N ALA A 57 -7.51 -14.88 4.79
CA ALA A 57 -8.66 -14.00 5.02
C ALA A 57 -8.28 -12.51 4.89
N MET A 58 -7.13 -12.10 5.42
CA MET A 58 -6.62 -10.73 5.27
C MET A 58 -6.29 -10.39 3.82
N ARG A 59 -5.68 -11.33 3.09
CA ARG A 59 -5.36 -11.20 1.65
C ARG A 59 -6.62 -10.97 0.82
N GLN A 60 -7.67 -11.75 1.09
CA GLN A 60 -8.97 -11.61 0.41
C GLN A 60 -9.62 -10.27 0.73
N ASN A 61 -9.64 -9.85 2.00
CA ASN A 61 -10.16 -8.54 2.38
C ASN A 61 -9.43 -7.40 1.66
N MET A 62 -8.08 -7.45 1.60
CA MET A 62 -7.32 -6.46 0.84
C MET A 62 -7.70 -6.45 -0.65
N GLN A 63 -7.91 -7.63 -1.24
CA GLN A 63 -8.33 -7.69 -2.64
C GLN A 63 -9.70 -7.07 -2.88
N GLU A 64 -10.64 -7.17 -1.92
CA GLU A 64 -11.94 -6.47 -2.03
C GLU A 64 -11.77 -4.96 -1.89
N PHE A 65 -10.97 -4.48 -0.93
CA PHE A 65 -10.68 -3.04 -0.80
C PHE A 65 -10.12 -2.47 -2.11
N LEU A 66 -9.11 -3.13 -2.71
CA LEU A 66 -8.53 -2.70 -3.99
C LEU A 66 -9.52 -2.71 -5.17
N ARG A 67 -10.63 -3.46 -5.09
CA ARG A 67 -11.69 -3.45 -6.13
C ARG A 67 -12.67 -2.30 -5.96
N GLU A 68 -12.79 -1.77 -4.75
CA GLU A 68 -13.62 -0.59 -4.46
C GLU A 68 -12.91 0.69 -4.90
N GLU A 69 -11.58 0.68 -4.93
CA GLU A 69 -10.75 1.76 -5.45
C GLU A 69 -10.78 1.83 -6.99
N LYS A 70 -10.54 3.04 -7.51
CA LYS A 70 -10.37 3.27 -8.94
C LYS A 70 -8.97 3.78 -9.23
N THR A 71 -8.09 2.85 -9.57
CA THR A 71 -6.74 3.16 -10.05
C THR A 71 -6.74 3.42 -11.55
N ILE A 72 -6.10 4.50 -11.97
CA ILE A 72 -6.08 4.98 -13.35
C ILE A 72 -4.64 5.33 -13.73
N ILE A 73 -4.21 4.86 -14.92
CA ILE A 73 -2.93 5.25 -15.50
C ILE A 73 -3.20 5.78 -16.91
N ASN A 74 -2.86 7.04 -17.16
CA ASN A 74 -3.10 7.74 -18.44
C ASN A 74 -4.57 7.69 -18.91
N GLY A 75 -5.51 7.76 -17.98
CA GLY A 75 -6.95 7.68 -18.26
C GLY A 75 -7.49 6.26 -18.43
N GLU A 76 -6.64 5.23 -18.44
CA GLU A 76 -7.06 3.83 -18.48
C GLU A 76 -7.17 3.26 -17.06
N THR A 77 -8.32 2.68 -16.71
CA THR A 77 -8.49 1.99 -15.42
C THR A 77 -7.67 0.71 -15.39
N VAL A 78 -6.94 0.51 -14.30
CA VAL A 78 -6.17 -0.70 -14.02
C VAL A 78 -6.67 -1.32 -12.72
N VAL A 79 -6.53 -2.64 -12.57
CA VAL A 79 -7.01 -3.37 -11.39
C VAL A 79 -5.83 -3.96 -10.64
N PRO A 80 -5.47 -3.41 -9.47
CA PRO A 80 -4.51 -4.00 -8.56
C PRO A 80 -4.90 -5.41 -8.12
N ARG A 81 -3.89 -6.29 -8.04
CA ARG A 81 -4.07 -7.68 -7.62
C ARG A 81 -3.13 -8.04 -6.48
N VAL A 82 -3.69 -8.59 -5.42
CA VAL A 82 -2.92 -9.16 -4.30
C VAL A 82 -2.37 -10.53 -4.73
N LEU A 83 -1.06 -10.59 -4.95
CA LEU A 83 -0.32 -11.79 -5.36
C LEU A 83 -0.09 -12.75 -4.19
N GLY A 84 0.06 -12.20 -2.99
CA GLY A 84 0.34 -12.98 -1.78
C GLY A 84 0.31 -12.11 -0.54
N ALA A 85 0.43 -12.78 0.61
CA ALA A 85 0.57 -12.13 1.89
C ALA A 85 1.47 -12.98 2.80
N ASP A 86 2.13 -12.34 3.75
CA ASP A 86 2.93 -12.99 4.79
C ASP A 86 2.71 -12.27 6.13
N MET A 87 2.99 -12.93 7.23
CA MET A 87 2.99 -12.31 8.55
C MET A 87 4.30 -12.60 9.27
N VAL A 88 5.08 -11.54 9.47
CA VAL A 88 6.36 -11.61 10.18
C VAL A 88 6.19 -11.12 11.61
N PHE A 89 7.05 -11.59 12.51
CA PHE A 89 7.02 -11.22 13.92
C PHE A 89 8.32 -10.53 14.31
N ARG A 90 8.29 -9.22 14.56
CA ARG A 90 9.41 -8.51 15.20
C ARG A 90 9.61 -9.02 16.63
N THR A 91 8.48 -9.26 17.29
CA THR A 91 8.36 -10.04 18.53
C THR A 91 6.98 -10.72 18.53
N PRO A 92 6.70 -11.67 19.44
CA PRO A 92 5.38 -12.27 19.58
C PRO A 92 4.20 -11.29 19.76
N ARG A 93 4.47 -10.05 20.23
CA ARG A 93 3.45 -9.01 20.44
C ARG A 93 3.40 -7.94 19.34
N TYR A 94 4.35 -7.96 18.41
CA TYR A 94 4.45 -6.97 17.33
C TYR A 94 4.60 -7.70 15.99
N PRO A 95 3.50 -8.26 15.46
CA PRO A 95 3.45 -8.80 14.12
C PRO A 95 3.28 -7.69 13.07
N SER A 96 3.77 -7.98 11.88
CA SER A 96 3.59 -7.16 10.68
C SER A 96 2.96 -8.04 9.59
N LEU A 97 1.82 -7.63 9.04
CA LEU A 97 1.26 -8.21 7.83
C LEU A 97 1.95 -7.55 6.63
N ILE A 98 2.43 -8.36 5.69
CA ILE A 98 3.01 -7.90 4.42
C ILE A 98 2.09 -8.36 3.30
N LEU A 99 1.73 -7.45 2.40
CA LEU A 99 0.91 -7.71 1.22
C LEU A 99 1.71 -7.40 -0.04
N PHE A 100 1.73 -8.36 -0.97
CA PHE A 100 2.40 -8.24 -2.26
C PHE A 100 1.35 -7.96 -3.32
N ILE A 101 1.38 -6.77 -3.92
CA ILE A 101 0.39 -6.30 -4.89
C ILE A 101 1.09 -5.96 -6.21
N SER A 102 0.40 -6.15 -7.32
CA SER A 102 0.87 -5.64 -8.60
C SER A 102 -0.27 -5.21 -9.52
N PHE A 103 0.07 -4.31 -10.43
CA PHE A 103 -0.77 -3.91 -11.55
C PHE A 103 0.12 -3.42 -12.70
N LYS A 104 -0.47 -3.30 -13.88
CA LYS A 104 0.23 -2.81 -15.06
C LYS A 104 -0.60 -1.73 -15.75
N GLY A 105 -0.02 -0.55 -15.88
CA GLY A 105 -0.54 0.52 -16.74
C GLY A 105 0.19 0.58 -18.07
N LYS A 106 -0.37 1.33 -19.01
CA LYS A 106 0.31 1.67 -20.26
C LYS A 106 0.98 3.03 -20.10
N LEU A 107 2.30 3.01 -19.97
CA LEU A 107 3.08 4.24 -20.03
C LEU A 107 3.28 4.67 -21.49
N ARG A 108 3.42 5.98 -21.69
CA ARG A 108 3.78 6.61 -22.95
C ARG A 108 5.07 7.40 -22.79
N GLU A 109 5.77 7.65 -23.89
CA GLU A 109 6.91 8.56 -23.89
C GLU A 109 6.46 9.96 -23.48
N GLY A 110 7.23 10.62 -22.62
CA GLY A 110 6.88 11.94 -22.10
C GLY A 110 5.99 11.85 -20.86
N GLU A 111 4.94 12.66 -20.80
CA GLU A 111 4.15 12.84 -19.58
C GLU A 111 3.16 11.69 -19.35
N ASN A 112 3.18 11.16 -18.13
CA ASN A 112 2.29 10.12 -17.65
C ASN A 112 1.58 10.59 -16.38
N VAL A 113 0.37 10.09 -16.16
CA VAL A 113 -0.44 10.41 -15.00
C VAL A 113 -0.90 9.12 -14.34
N TYR A 114 -0.57 8.96 -13.06
CA TYR A 114 -1.20 7.99 -12.16
C TYR A 114 -2.25 8.72 -11.33
N GLU A 115 -3.41 8.10 -11.16
CA GLU A 115 -4.45 8.56 -10.25
C GLU A 115 -5.02 7.38 -9.45
N ASN A 116 -5.34 7.61 -8.18
CA ASN A 116 -6.13 6.67 -7.39
C ASN A 116 -7.28 7.40 -6.73
N ILE A 117 -8.48 6.82 -6.81
CA ILE A 117 -9.70 7.37 -6.19
C ILE A 117 -10.27 6.33 -5.25
N TYR A 118 -10.53 6.73 -4.01
CA TYR A 118 -10.99 5.86 -2.93
C TYR A 118 -11.87 6.63 -1.95
N GLU A 119 -12.43 5.96 -0.94
CA GLU A 119 -13.37 6.60 -0.01
C GLU A 119 -12.66 7.63 0.90
N GLU A 120 -13.34 8.75 1.17
CA GLU A 120 -12.88 9.73 2.16
C GLU A 120 -12.84 9.09 3.56
N THR A 121 -11.75 9.28 4.30
CA THR A 121 -11.61 8.72 5.64
C THR A 121 -10.75 9.60 6.56
N VAL A 122 -10.58 9.17 7.80
CA VAL A 122 -9.63 9.76 8.75
C VAL A 122 -8.62 8.70 9.13
N SER A 123 -7.34 9.02 8.96
CA SER A 123 -6.24 8.12 9.28
C SER A 123 -6.26 7.70 10.77
N GLU A 124 -6.43 6.41 11.05
CA GLU A 124 -6.51 5.88 12.42
C GLU A 124 -5.13 5.75 13.10
N TYR A 125 -4.08 5.66 12.30
CA TYR A 125 -2.68 5.45 12.68
C TYR A 125 -1.76 6.09 11.61
N PRO A 126 -0.56 6.56 11.99
CA PRO A 126 0.35 7.14 11.01
C PRO A 126 0.78 6.11 9.96
N TYR A 127 1.05 6.57 8.75
CA TYR A 127 1.61 5.73 7.70
C TYR A 127 2.50 6.54 6.77
N GLU A 128 3.43 5.86 6.11
CA GLU A 128 4.23 6.44 5.05
C GLU A 128 4.14 5.59 3.79
N PHE A 129 4.33 6.23 2.65
CA PHE A 129 4.51 5.48 1.41
C PHE A 129 5.51 6.13 0.47
N TYR A 130 6.13 5.28 -0.33
CA TYR A 130 7.29 5.60 -1.14
C TYR A 130 7.03 5.14 -2.56
N TRP A 131 7.21 6.04 -3.52
CA TRP A 131 7.19 5.70 -4.93
C TRP A 131 8.60 5.80 -5.50
N PHE A 132 9.08 4.69 -6.06
CA PHE A 132 10.36 4.60 -6.76
C PHE A 132 10.08 4.49 -8.25
N PHE A 133 10.41 5.54 -8.99
CA PHE A 133 10.36 5.52 -10.45
C PHE A 133 11.70 5.05 -11.02
N PRO A 134 11.78 4.55 -12.27
CA PRO A 134 13.05 4.23 -12.90
C PRO A 134 13.98 5.43 -13.00
N GLU A 135 15.28 5.18 -13.12
CA GLU A 135 16.27 6.24 -13.37
C GLU A 135 15.91 7.01 -14.64
N GLY A 136 16.09 8.34 -14.61
CA GLY A 136 15.76 9.22 -15.73
C GLY A 136 14.27 9.56 -15.86
N PHE A 137 13.40 8.97 -15.04
CA PHE A 137 12.04 9.49 -14.86
C PHE A 137 12.08 10.73 -13.97
N LYS A 138 11.14 11.65 -14.20
CA LYS A 138 11.03 12.89 -13.42
C LYS A 138 9.62 13.08 -12.90
N ILE A 139 9.45 13.21 -11.59
CA ILE A 139 8.17 13.54 -10.97
C ILE A 139 7.95 15.05 -11.10
N ASN A 140 6.81 15.45 -11.66
CA ASN A 140 6.49 16.84 -12.00
C ASN A 140 5.39 17.44 -11.11
N GLU A 141 4.39 16.65 -10.73
CA GLU A 141 3.24 17.08 -9.93
C GLU A 141 2.82 15.94 -9.00
N VAL A 142 2.47 16.29 -7.76
CA VAL A 142 1.96 15.34 -6.77
C VAL A 142 0.76 15.99 -6.06
N ILE A 143 -0.34 15.26 -6.00
CA ILE A 143 -1.51 15.57 -5.17
C ILE A 143 -1.72 14.36 -4.27
N VAL A 144 -1.48 14.53 -2.98
CA VAL A 144 -1.69 13.51 -1.95
C VAL A 144 -2.15 14.20 -0.67
N ASP A 145 -2.84 13.48 0.20
CA ASP A 145 -3.09 13.95 1.56
C ASP A 145 -1.88 13.58 2.45
N GLY A 146 -1.29 14.58 3.10
CA GLY A 146 -0.09 14.42 3.92
C GLY A 146 1.04 15.35 3.51
N ASP A 147 2.16 15.26 4.22
CA ASP A 147 3.40 15.94 3.86
C ASP A 147 4.17 15.06 2.87
N PHE A 148 4.85 15.66 1.89
CA PHE A 148 5.67 14.91 0.95
C PHE A 148 6.93 15.66 0.55
N THR A 149 7.91 14.91 0.07
CA THR A 149 9.08 15.46 -0.62
C THR A 149 9.45 14.58 -1.80
N ILE A 150 10.15 15.16 -2.78
CA ILE A 150 10.65 14.46 -3.96
C ILE A 150 12.17 14.59 -3.96
N GLU A 151 12.85 13.44 -3.99
CA GLU A 151 14.30 13.35 -4.21
C GLU A 151 14.53 12.59 -5.52
N ASP A 152 14.97 13.32 -6.55
CA ASP A 152 15.13 12.83 -7.91
C ASP A 152 13.88 12.12 -8.47
N ASN A 153 13.93 10.80 -8.57
CA ASN A 153 12.89 9.90 -9.06
C ASN A 153 12.16 9.16 -7.92
N ILE A 154 12.29 9.64 -6.69
CA ILE A 154 11.68 9.05 -5.49
C ILE A 154 10.72 10.07 -4.86
N LEU A 155 9.47 9.67 -4.65
CA LEU A 155 8.50 10.42 -3.87
C LEU A 155 8.33 9.75 -2.50
N MET A 156 8.44 10.54 -1.43
CA MET A 156 8.25 10.12 -0.06
C MET A 156 7.07 10.89 0.54
N VAL A 157 6.11 10.18 1.14
CA VAL A 157 4.90 10.76 1.72
C VAL A 157 4.73 10.31 3.16
N TRP A 158 4.39 11.23 4.05
CA TRP A 158 4.13 11.00 5.47
C TRP A 158 2.72 11.47 5.84
N VAL A 159 1.94 10.57 6.40
CA VAL A 159 0.57 10.86 6.83
C VAL A 159 0.46 10.65 8.33
N SER A 160 0.17 11.74 9.04
CA SER A 160 -0.08 11.70 10.47
C SER A 160 -1.42 11.04 10.81
N LYS A 161 -1.50 10.43 12.00
CA LYS A 161 -2.78 10.00 12.57
C LYS A 161 -3.73 11.19 12.70
N GLY A 162 -4.99 10.99 12.36
CA GLY A 162 -6.03 12.01 12.40
C GLY A 162 -6.09 12.91 11.16
N THR A 163 -5.17 12.73 10.20
CA THR A 163 -5.26 13.40 8.91
C THR A 163 -6.53 12.98 8.19
N LYS A 164 -7.25 13.98 7.67
CA LYS A 164 -8.41 13.77 6.80
C LYS A 164 -7.91 13.41 5.40
N ILE A 165 -8.30 12.24 4.92
CA ILE A 165 -7.96 11.71 3.60
C ILE A 165 -9.15 11.90 2.69
N LYS A 166 -9.00 12.68 1.63
CA LYS A 166 -10.05 13.11 0.70
C LYS A 166 -10.42 12.05 -0.33
N GLY A 167 -9.62 11.00 -0.45
CA GLY A 167 -9.90 9.90 -1.37
C GLY A 167 -9.43 10.15 -2.80
N TYR A 168 -8.41 11.00 -3.00
CA TYR A 168 -7.82 11.23 -4.32
C TYR A 168 -6.32 11.46 -4.24
N GLU A 169 -5.58 10.69 -5.03
CA GLU A 169 -4.16 10.84 -5.24
C GLU A 169 -3.85 10.98 -6.72
N LYS A 170 -2.85 11.80 -7.06
CA LYS A 170 -2.36 12.01 -8.41
C LYS A 170 -0.85 12.18 -8.42
N ILE A 171 -0.18 11.49 -9.33
CA ILE A 171 1.25 11.67 -9.60
C ILE A 171 1.43 11.87 -11.09
N VAL A 172 1.99 13.03 -11.49
CA VAL A 172 2.40 13.31 -12.87
C VAL A 172 3.90 13.12 -12.97
N PHE A 173 4.35 12.31 -13.91
CA PHE A 173 5.76 12.03 -14.11
C PHE A 173 6.11 11.91 -15.58
N LYS A 174 7.34 12.26 -15.94
CA LYS A 174 7.86 12.16 -17.29
C LYS A 174 8.74 10.92 -17.42
N SER A 175 8.45 10.06 -18.40
CA SER A 175 9.32 8.98 -18.83
C SER A 175 10.15 9.44 -20.04
N THR A 176 11.39 8.97 -20.13
CA THR A 176 12.33 9.29 -21.23
C THR A 176 12.51 8.14 -22.22
N HIS A 177 11.72 7.07 -22.10
CA HIS A 177 11.90 5.86 -22.89
C HIS A 177 11.32 5.98 -24.31
N ARG A 178 12.18 5.85 -25.32
CA ARG A 178 11.79 5.42 -26.67
C ARG A 178 11.43 3.94 -26.58
N ILE A 179 10.15 3.60 -26.79
CA ILE A 179 9.72 2.21 -26.92
C ILE A 179 10.54 1.57 -28.05
N ARG A 180 11.35 0.55 -27.73
CA ARG A 180 12.01 -0.31 -28.72
C ARG A 180 11.10 -1.47 -29.11
#